data_AF-A0A2S9QSI5-F1
#
_entry.id   AF-A0A2S9QSI5-F1
#
_cell.length_a   1.000
_cell.length_b   1.000
_cell.length_c   1.000
_cell.angle_alpha   90.00
_cell.angle_beta   90.00
_cell.angle_gamma   90.00
#
_symmetry.space_group_name_H-M   'P 1'
#
loop_
_entity.id
_entity.type
_entity.pdbx_description
1 polymer ?
#
loop_
_entity_poly.entity_id
_entity_poly.type
_entity_poly.pdbx_seq_one_letter_code
_entity_poly.pdbx_strand_id
1 'polypeptide(L)'
;MGIWRYVVSRSNDSTNPDADPGGEAFEIRELYPLDDSKKPLYTTDPVAPIGATLDELREELLHMLAALDQPLLDLTTDPPTLRP
;
A
#
# COMPACT_ATOMS: atom_id res chain seq x y z
N MET A 1 0.49 -5.13 -23.46
CA MET A 1 -0.15 -5.03 -22.13
C MET A 1 0.87 -5.46 -21.10
N GLY A 2 1.24 -4.58 -20.17
CA GLY A 2 2.05 -4.96 -19.02
C GLY A 2 1.19 -5.70 -18.00
N ILE A 3 1.72 -6.74 -17.39
CA ILE A 3 1.08 -7.41 -16.26
C ILE A 3 1.53 -6.68 -15.00
N TRP A 4 0.59 -6.09 -14.27
CA TRP A 4 0.85 -5.52 -12.96
C TRP A 4 1.09 -6.67 -11.98
N ARG A 5 2.20 -6.62 -11.23
CA ARG A 5 2.54 -7.61 -10.22
C ARG A 5 2.70 -6.88 -8.91
N TYR A 6 2.09 -7.39 -7.85
CA TYR A 6 2.19 -6.81 -6.52
C TYR A 6 2.80 -7.81 -5.55
N VAL A 7 3.62 -7.32 -4.63
CA VAL A 7 4.25 -8.12 -3.57
C VAL A 7 4.08 -7.43 -2.22
N VAL A 8 3.99 -8.24 -1.17
CA VAL A 8 4.10 -7.74 0.21
C VAL A 8 5.59 -7.62 0.55
N SER A 9 6.00 -6.44 0.98
CA SER A 9 7.32 -6.21 1.59
C SER A 9 7.20 -6.10 3.09
N ARG A 10 8.28 -6.48 3.78
CA ARG A 10 8.43 -6.32 5.21
C ARG A 10 9.64 -5.45 5.49
N SER A 11 9.48 -4.42 6.29
CA SER A 11 10.55 -3.57 6.79
C SER A 11 10.58 -3.61 8.32
N ASN A 12 11.76 -3.45 8.89
CA ASN A 12 11.90 -3.12 10.29
C ASN A 12 11.88 -1.59 10.39
N ASP A 13 10.87 -1.03 11.04
CA ASP A 13 10.78 0.43 11.17
C ASP A 13 11.72 0.91 12.29
N SER A 14 13.04 0.85 12.03
CA SER A 14 14.05 1.38 12.95
C SER A 14 14.33 2.86 12.73
N THR A 15 13.58 3.53 11.85
CA THR A 15 13.81 4.93 11.43
C THR A 15 12.70 5.88 11.84
N ASN A 16 11.51 5.38 12.16
CA ASN A 16 10.45 6.16 12.76
C ASN A 16 10.64 6.23 14.28
N PRO A 17 10.84 7.43 14.86
CA PRO A 17 10.99 7.58 16.31
C PRO A 17 9.72 7.23 17.09
N ASP A 18 8.57 7.16 16.43
CA ASP A 18 7.27 6.77 17.01
C ASP A 18 6.93 5.29 16.75
N ALA A 19 7.77 4.55 16.02
CA ALA A 19 7.58 3.11 15.86
C ALA A 19 7.97 2.38 17.14
N ASP A 20 7.19 1.35 17.48
CA ASP A 20 7.50 0.48 18.60
C ASP A 20 8.89 -0.15 18.35
N PRO A 21 9.87 -0.04 19.27
CA PRO A 21 11.23 -0.51 19.02
C PRO A 21 11.24 -2.02 18.73
N GLY A 22 11.44 -2.38 17.46
CA GLY A 22 11.38 -3.76 16.98
C GLY A 22 10.12 -4.14 16.21
N GLY A 23 9.24 -3.18 15.92
CA GLY A 23 8.06 -3.36 15.08
C GLY A 23 8.41 -3.73 13.64
N GLU A 24 7.74 -4.75 13.12
CA GLU A 24 7.71 -5.03 11.68
C GLU A 24 6.61 -4.18 11.05
N ALA A 25 6.87 -3.62 9.87
CA ALA A 25 5.86 -2.98 9.04
C ALA A 25 5.68 -3.80 7.77
N PHE A 26 4.42 -3.98 7.35
CA PHE A 26 4.07 -4.70 6.13
C PHE A 26 3.42 -3.75 5.13
N GLU A 27 3.88 -3.81 3.88
CA GLU A 27 3.51 -2.85 2.85
C GLU A 27 3.31 -3.55 1.49
N ILE A 28 2.57 -2.92 0.56
CA ILE A 28 2.39 -3.44 -0.80
C ILE A 28 3.23 -2.62 -1.79
N ARG A 29 3.98 -3.32 -2.66
CA ARG A 29 4.80 -2.73 -3.73
C ARG A 29 4.46 -3.33 -5.08
N GLU A 30 4.52 -2.53 -6.13
CA GLU A 30 4.52 -3.06 -7.50
C GLU A 30 5.89 -3.67 -7.78
N LEU A 31 5.92 -4.87 -8.36
CA LEU A 31 7.11 -5.61 -8.75
C LEU A 31 7.29 -5.52 -10.26
N TYR A 32 8.39 -4.91 -10.69
CA TYR A 32 8.76 -4.86 -12.09
C TYR A 32 9.51 -6.13 -12.51
N PRO A 33 9.30 -6.63 -13.74
CA PRO A 33 10.06 -7.76 -14.26
C PRO A 33 11.56 -7.55 -14.13
N LEU A 34 12.28 -8.61 -13.76
CA LEU A 34 13.73 -8.64 -13.82
C LEU A 34 14.15 -8.54 -15.29
N ASP A 35 14.78 -7.42 -15.68
CA ASP A 35 15.81 -7.52 -16.72
C ASP A 35 17.01 -8.27 -16.12
N ASP A 36 17.95 -8.73 -16.95
CA ASP A 36 19.14 -9.57 -16.64
C ASP A 36 19.94 -9.21 -15.35
N SER A 37 19.63 -8.08 -14.71
CA SER A 37 19.89 -7.82 -13.31
C SER A 37 19.31 -8.91 -12.38
N LYS A 38 20.17 -9.56 -11.60
CA LYS A 38 19.79 -10.57 -10.60
C LYS A 38 19.04 -10.01 -9.36
N LYS A 39 18.42 -8.83 -9.44
CA LYS A 39 17.79 -8.14 -8.31
C LYS A 39 16.37 -7.66 -8.67
N PRO A 40 15.36 -7.90 -7.81
CA PRO A 40 14.01 -7.41 -8.05
C PRO A 40 13.97 -5.88 -8.04
N LEU A 41 13.24 -5.31 -8.99
CA LEU A 41 12.92 -3.88 -9.05
C LEU A 41 11.48 -3.68 -8.58
N TYR A 42 11.24 -2.66 -7.76
CA TYR A 42 9.93 -2.39 -7.16
C TYR A 42 9.74 -0.90 -6.87
N THR A 43 8.49 -0.47 -6.64
CA THR A 43 8.17 0.93 -6.31
C THR A 43 8.84 1.35 -4.99
N THR A 44 9.47 2.54 -4.98
CA THR A 44 10.09 3.12 -3.78
C THR A 44 9.03 3.59 -2.78
N ASP A 45 7.93 4.14 -3.27
CA ASP A 45 6.80 4.60 -2.48
C ASP A 45 5.76 3.47 -2.44
N PRO A 46 5.71 2.68 -1.36
CA PRO A 46 4.71 1.63 -1.23
C PRO A 46 3.33 2.25 -1.03
N VAL A 47 2.29 1.50 -1.41
CA VAL A 47 0.96 1.75 -0.87
C VAL A 47 0.98 1.11 0.51
N ALA A 48 0.91 1.93 1.55
CA ALA A 48 0.98 1.50 2.94
C ALA A 48 -0.41 1.57 3.59
N PRO A 49 -1.20 0.49 3.55
CA PRO A 49 -2.11 0.21 4.64
C PRO A 49 -1.29 0.12 5.94
N ILE A 50 -1.68 0.85 6.99
CA ILE A 50 -0.97 0.80 8.28
C ILE A 50 -1.26 -0.55 8.93
N GLY A 51 -0.23 -1.36 9.14
CA GLY A 51 -0.34 -2.64 9.86
C GLY A 51 1.01 -3.12 10.35
N ALA A 52 1.09 -3.42 11.65
CA ALA A 52 2.24 -4.07 12.27
C ALA A 52 2.24 -5.59 11.99
N THR A 53 1.14 -6.13 11.44
CA THR A 53 0.98 -7.55 11.11
C THR A 53 0.37 -7.77 9.72
N LEU A 54 0.53 -8.99 9.18
CA LEU A 54 -0.13 -9.39 7.93
C LEU A 54 -1.66 -9.44 8.03
N ASP A 55 -2.21 -9.69 9.22
CA ASP A 55 -3.65 -9.75 9.43
C ASP A 55 -4.25 -8.34 9.42
N GLU A 56 -3.61 -7.36 10.07
CA GLU A 56 -3.98 -5.94 9.99
C GLU A 56 -3.88 -5.42 8.55
N LEU A 57 -2.80 -5.77 7.84
CA LEU A 57 -2.66 -5.43 6.42
C LEU A 57 -3.83 -5.99 5.58
N ARG A 58 -4.24 -7.24 5.86
CA ARG A 58 -5.37 -7.86 5.16
C ARG A 58 -6.69 -7.14 5.47
N GLU A 59 -6.93 -6.83 6.74
CA GLU A 59 -8.13 -6.11 7.18
C GLU A 59 -8.24 -4.74 6.51
N GLU A 60 -7.15 -3.99 6.47
CA GLU A 60 -7.14 -2.66 5.86
C GLU A 60 -7.35 -2.73 4.34
N LEU A 61 -6.77 -3.72 3.66
CA LEU A 61 -7.05 -3.95 2.24
C LEU A 61 -8.53 -4.27 1.97
N LEU A 62 -9.20 -4.98 2.89
CA LEU A 62 -10.63 -5.23 2.79
C LEU A 62 -11.45 -3.94 2.98
N HIS A 63 -11.06 -3.06 3.90
CA HIS A 63 -11.69 -1.75 4.06
C HIS A 63 -11.52 -0.87 2.81
N MET A 64 -10.31 -0.81 2.25
CA MET A 64 -10.06 -0.07 1.02
C MET A 64 -10.87 -0.61 -0.16
N LEU A 65 -11.00 -1.94 -0.28
CA LEU A 65 -11.83 -2.56 -1.30
C LEU A 65 -13.31 -2.20 -1.12
N ALA A 66 -13.82 -2.27 0.11
CA ALA A 66 -15.20 -1.91 0.43
C ALA A 66 -15.51 -0.42 0.20
N ALA A 67 -14.50 0.45 0.26
CA ALA A 67 -14.66 1.87 -0.04
C ALA A 67 -15.03 2.14 -1.52
N LEU A 68 -14.71 1.21 -2.42
CA LEU A 68 -15.10 1.31 -3.83
C LEU A 68 -16.62 1.16 -4.05
N ASP A 69 -17.34 0.62 -3.06
CA ASP A 69 -18.80 0.50 -3.08
C ASP A 69 -19.50 1.73 -2.45
N GLN A 70 -18.74 2.74 -2.00
CA GLN A 70 -19.27 3.97 -1.40
C GLN A 70 -19.30 5.12 -2.41
N PRO A 71 -20.13 6.16 -2.18
CA PRO A 71 -20.11 7.37 -2.99
C PRO A 71 -18.70 7.97 -3.13
N LEU A 72 -18.31 8.33 -4.36
CA LEU A 72 -17.03 8.93 -4.66
C LEU A 72 -16.96 10.35 -4.10
N LEU A 73 -15.96 10.62 -3.25
CA LEU A 73 -15.59 12.00 -2.89
C LEU A 73 -14.81 12.65 -4.05
N ASP A 74 -15.48 13.54 -4.78
CA ASP A 74 -14.88 14.29 -5.88
C ASP A 74 -14.17 15.55 -5.38
N LEU A 75 -12.84 15.53 -5.47
CA LEU A 75 -11.95 16.63 -5.09
C LEU A 75 -11.65 17.58 -6.27
N THR A 76 -12.22 17.34 -7.45
CA THR A 76 -12.02 18.22 -8.63
C THR A 76 -12.91 19.46 -8.62
N THR A 77 -13.86 19.53 -7.67
CA THR A 77 -14.75 20.68 -7.45
C THR A 77 -14.43 21.38 -6.14
N ASP A 78 -14.75 22.67 -6.05
CA ASP A 78 -14.70 23.45 -4.81
C ASP A 78 -16.10 24.05 -4.51
N PRO A 79 -16.78 23.61 -3.43
CA PRO A 79 -16.33 22.61 -2.47
C PRO A 79 -16.30 21.19 -3.05
N PRO A 80 -15.57 20.26 -2.40
CA PRO A 80 -15.67 18.83 -2.72
C PRO A 80 -17.10 18.31 -2.64
N THR A 81 -17.46 17.36 -3.51
CA THR A 81 -18.82 16.82 -3.57
C THR A 81 -18.84 15.29 -3.52
N LEU A 82 -19.89 14.71 -2.93
CA LEU A 82 -20.13 13.26 -2.99
C LEU A 82 -20.93 12.93 -4.26
N ARG A 83 -20.39 12.02 -5.07
CA ARG A 83 -21.04 11.50 -6.27
C ARG A 83 -21.49 10.05 -6.00
N PRO A 84 -22.69 9.67 -6.44
CA PRO A 84 -23.14 8.28 -6.35
C PRO A 84 -22.26 7.34 -7.17
#